data_AF-A0A3Q0J9Q4-F1
#
_entry.id   AF-A0A3Q0J9Q4-F1
#
_cell.length_a   1.000
_cell.length_b   1.000
_cell.length_c   1.000
_cell.angle_alpha   90.00
_cell.angle_beta   90.00
_cell.angle_gamma   90.00
#
_symmetry.space_group_name_H-M   'P 1'
#
loop_
_entity.id
_entity.type
_entity.pdbx_description
1 polymer ?
#
loop_
_entity_poly.entity_id
_entity_poly.type
_entity_poly.pdbx_seq_one_letter_code
_entity_poly.pdbx_strand_id
1 'polypeptide(L)'
;MYVLNKCKEQCARVRGEIELIEDQLKNLGDEEGDIKKEIDSKKMLLSVASNDIVCCNETEVSAQINEYQSILKREFEKANKVKSSKNRIEFRLEALQTELSNAERRLQKIQNVRYQREQQLSSISEDAMKATHWLRENRHLFAGEIYEPMLLEINIKRPEFTRQIETLLSRDDLLAFTCERAEDAGILLRELREVRKWRVNIVTMPDENKRRSIRPSPYPIAELRSELFELSDKETHIHIHMKLLSSL
;
A
#
# COMPACT_ATOMS: atom_id res chain seq x y z
N MET A 1 -39.94 30.45 121.88
CA MET A 1 -39.65 31.24 120.65
C MET A 1 -38.68 30.56 119.67
N TYR A 2 -37.66 29.81 120.13
CA TYR A 2 -36.62 29.20 119.25
C TYR A 2 -37.13 28.16 118.23
N VAL A 3 -38.02 27.24 118.64
CA VAL A 3 -38.56 26.17 117.78
C VAL A 3 -39.42 26.71 116.63
N LEU A 4 -40.19 27.77 116.90
CA LEU A 4 -41.03 28.43 115.89
C LEU A 4 -40.17 29.10 114.81
N ASN A 5 -39.02 29.68 115.19
CA ASN A 5 -38.11 30.33 114.25
C ASN A 5 -37.39 29.31 113.36
N LYS A 6 -36.95 28.19 113.95
CA LYS A 6 -36.33 27.07 113.23
C LYS A 6 -37.29 26.40 112.23
N CYS A 7 -38.57 26.25 112.59
CA CYS A 7 -39.61 25.80 111.66
C CYS A 7 -39.85 26.80 110.53
N LYS A 8 -39.81 28.12 110.80
CA LYS A 8 -39.97 29.15 109.77
C LYS A 8 -38.81 29.15 108.77
N GLU A 9 -37.57 29.01 109.24
CA GLU A 9 -36.40 28.85 108.36
C GLU A 9 -36.49 27.57 107.51
N GLN A 10 -36.90 26.45 108.11
CA GLN A 10 -37.11 25.19 107.39
C GLN A 10 -38.17 25.35 106.28
N CYS A 11 -39.30 26.00 106.58
CA CYS A 11 -40.36 26.26 105.60
C CYS A 11 -39.97 27.28 104.52
N ALA A 12 -39.03 28.20 104.82
CA ALA A 12 -38.49 29.12 103.82
C ALA A 12 -37.51 28.40 102.88
N ARG A 13 -36.65 27.53 103.41
CA ARG A 13 -35.73 26.69 102.63
C ARG A 13 -36.47 25.75 101.68
N VAL A 14 -37.47 25.02 102.19
CA VAL A 14 -38.27 24.09 101.38
C VAL A 14 -39.07 24.83 100.31
N ARG A 15 -39.55 26.05 100.57
CA ARG A 15 -40.22 26.87 99.55
C ARG A 15 -39.27 27.29 98.42
N GLY A 16 -38.07 27.74 98.76
CA GLY A 16 -37.07 28.08 97.73
C GLY A 16 -36.64 26.85 96.91
N GLU A 17 -36.56 25.68 97.52
CA GLU A 17 -36.29 24.42 96.81
C GLU A 17 -37.45 24.03 95.87
N ILE A 18 -38.70 24.29 96.25
CA ILE A 18 -39.88 24.05 95.39
C ILE A 18 -39.88 25.00 94.19
N GLU A 19 -39.68 26.31 94.39
CA GLU A 19 -39.62 27.29 93.29
C GLU A 19 -38.51 26.95 92.29
N LEU A 20 -37.33 26.53 92.78
CA LEU A 20 -36.23 26.12 91.92
C LEU A 20 -36.58 24.89 91.06
N ILE A 21 -37.27 23.90 91.65
CA ILE A 21 -37.69 22.69 90.92
C ILE A 21 -38.78 23.03 89.91
N GLU A 22 -39.71 23.93 90.24
CA GLU A 22 -40.76 24.39 89.32
C GLU A 22 -40.17 25.12 88.09
N ASP A 23 -39.19 25.99 88.29
CA ASP A 23 -38.47 26.65 87.20
C ASP A 23 -37.68 25.64 86.34
N GLN A 24 -37.04 24.65 86.95
CA GLN A 24 -36.37 23.56 86.22
C GLN A 24 -37.35 22.73 85.39
N LEU A 25 -38.52 22.39 85.93
CA LEU A 25 -39.56 21.67 85.22
C LEU A 25 -40.11 22.45 84.03
N LYS A 26 -40.24 23.78 84.18
CA LYS A 26 -40.68 24.66 83.09
C LYS A 26 -39.65 24.71 81.97
N ASN A 27 -38.37 24.90 82.30
CA ASN A 27 -37.29 24.92 81.30
C ASN A 27 -37.19 23.59 80.55
N LEU A 28 -37.29 22.45 81.25
CA LEU A 28 -37.29 21.13 80.61
C LEU A 28 -38.53 20.91 79.72
N GLY A 29 -39.68 21.46 80.09
CA GLY A 29 -40.90 21.42 79.26
C GLY A 29 -40.78 22.24 77.98
N ASP A 30 -40.13 23.41 78.04
CA ASP A 30 -39.84 24.23 76.87
C ASP A 30 -38.84 23.52 75.92
N GLU A 31 -37.78 22.91 76.49
CA GLU A 31 -36.82 22.08 75.73
C GLU A 31 -37.49 20.87 75.06
N GLU A 32 -38.38 20.16 75.76
CA GLU A 32 -39.15 19.05 75.19
C GLU A 32 -40.04 19.52 74.04
N GLY A 33 -40.65 20.70 74.18
CA GLY A 33 -41.46 21.33 73.13
C GLY A 33 -40.66 21.63 71.86
N ASP A 34 -39.44 22.15 72.02
CA ASP A 34 -38.56 22.47 70.89
C ASP A 34 -38.01 21.22 70.21
N ILE A 35 -37.63 20.20 70.99
CA ILE A 35 -37.23 18.89 70.48
C ILE A 35 -38.38 18.25 69.66
N LYS A 36 -39.63 18.38 70.13
CA LYS A 36 -40.81 17.84 69.44
C LYS A 36 -41.06 18.53 68.09
N LYS A 37 -40.95 19.86 68.03
CA LYS A 37 -41.02 20.61 66.77
C LYS A 37 -39.93 20.19 65.79
N GLU A 38 -38.71 19.95 66.28
CA GLU A 38 -37.60 19.51 65.44
C GLU A 38 -37.80 18.08 64.91
N ILE A 39 -38.37 17.18 65.72
CA ILE A 39 -38.77 15.84 65.29
C ILE A 39 -39.83 15.91 64.19
N ASP A 40 -40.85 16.75 64.36
CA ASP A 40 -41.94 16.87 63.37
C ASP A 40 -41.42 17.47 62.05
N SER A 41 -40.51 18.45 62.13
CA SER A 41 -39.77 18.97 60.97
C SER A 41 -38.98 17.89 60.24
N LYS A 42 -38.17 17.11 60.95
CA LYS A 42 -37.36 16.02 60.36
C LYS A 42 -38.24 14.91 59.77
N LYS A 43 -39.38 14.58 60.40
CA LYS A 43 -40.35 13.63 59.84
C LYS A 43 -40.96 14.12 58.52
N MET A 44 -41.27 15.42 58.44
CA MET A 44 -41.79 16.00 57.20
C MET A 44 -40.74 15.95 56.08
N LEU A 45 -39.47 16.25 56.38
CA LEU A 45 -38.37 16.13 55.42
C LEU A 45 -38.17 14.68 54.94
N LEU A 46 -38.24 13.70 55.86
CA LEU A 46 -38.15 12.28 55.50
C LEU A 46 -39.29 11.84 54.57
N SER A 47 -40.50 12.33 54.78
CA SER A 47 -41.65 12.04 53.92
C SER A 47 -41.44 12.55 52.48
N VAL A 48 -40.95 13.79 52.34
CA VAL A 48 -40.65 14.39 51.04
C VAL A 48 -39.56 13.59 50.32
N ALA A 49 -38.43 13.33 51.00
CA ALA A 49 -37.32 12.56 50.43
C ALA A 49 -37.73 11.12 50.05
N SER A 50 -38.60 10.49 50.85
CA SER A 50 -39.10 9.13 50.54
C SER A 50 -39.99 9.12 49.29
N ASN A 51 -40.80 10.16 49.06
CA ASN A 51 -41.60 10.28 47.84
C ASN A 51 -40.72 10.56 46.60
N ASP A 52 -39.69 11.39 46.74
CA ASP A 52 -38.75 11.65 45.65
C ASP A 52 -38.04 10.37 45.18
N ILE A 53 -37.68 9.49 46.11
CA ILE A 53 -37.09 8.17 45.81
C ILE A 53 -38.09 7.27 45.07
N VAL A 54 -39.36 7.26 45.46
CA VAL A 54 -40.41 6.44 44.83
C VAL A 54 -40.74 6.93 43.42
N CYS A 55 -40.65 8.24 43.17
CA CYS A 55 -40.86 8.83 41.85
C CYS A 55 -39.71 8.56 40.86
N CYS A 56 -38.52 8.16 41.35
CA CYS A 56 -37.44 7.69 40.50
C CYS A 56 -37.71 6.22 40.10
N ASN A 57 -38.45 6.01 39.01
CA ASN A 57 -38.66 4.69 38.42
C ASN A 57 -37.32 4.10 37.92
N GLU A 58 -36.65 3.34 38.78
CA GLU A 58 -35.41 2.62 38.51
C GLU A 58 -35.48 1.77 37.21
N THR A 59 -36.68 1.29 36.88
CA THR A 59 -36.99 0.53 35.66
C THR A 59 -36.94 1.37 34.38
N GLU A 60 -37.39 2.62 34.38
CA GLU A 60 -37.33 3.52 33.21
C GLU A 60 -35.91 4.01 32.97
N VAL A 61 -35.19 4.36 34.03
CA VAL A 61 -33.79 4.79 33.95
C VAL A 61 -32.89 3.64 33.47
N SER A 62 -33.08 2.43 34.00
CA SER A 62 -32.32 1.24 33.54
C SER A 62 -32.67 0.83 32.10
N ALA A 63 -33.93 0.98 31.67
CA ALA A 63 -34.31 0.77 30.27
C ALA A 63 -33.61 1.76 29.32
N GLN A 64 -33.57 3.05 29.67
CA GLN A 64 -32.85 4.06 28.90
C GLN A 64 -31.34 3.78 28.85
N ILE A 65 -30.72 3.37 29.97
CA ILE A 65 -29.30 2.99 30.00
C ILE A 65 -29.03 1.82 29.04
N ASN A 66 -29.87 0.79 29.04
CA ASN A 66 -29.72 -0.36 28.15
C ASN A 66 -29.91 0.03 26.67
N GLU A 67 -30.85 0.92 26.38
CA GLU A 67 -31.05 1.47 25.04
C GLU A 67 -29.81 2.23 24.56
N TYR A 68 -29.28 3.16 25.37
CA TYR A 68 -28.06 3.90 25.04
C TYR A 68 -26.85 2.98 24.88
N GLN A 69 -26.70 1.95 25.70
CA GLN A 69 -25.65 0.93 25.54
C GLN A 69 -25.79 0.17 24.22
N SER A 70 -27.01 -0.16 23.79
CA SER A 70 -27.26 -0.83 22.52
C SER A 70 -26.90 0.05 21.30
N ILE A 71 -27.23 1.35 21.38
CA ILE A 71 -26.87 2.35 20.37
C ILE A 71 -25.35 2.49 20.29
N LEU A 72 -24.70 2.64 21.45
CA LEU A 72 -23.25 2.79 21.55
C LEU A 72 -22.54 1.58 20.92
N LYS A 73 -22.99 0.35 21.23
CA LYS A 73 -22.45 -0.87 20.64
C LYS A 73 -22.59 -0.89 19.11
N ARG A 74 -23.76 -0.53 18.59
CA ARG A 74 -24.02 -0.46 17.14
C ARG A 74 -23.12 0.57 16.46
N GLU A 75 -22.90 1.73 17.06
CA GLU A 75 -22.00 2.76 16.52
C GLU A 75 -20.54 2.31 16.56
N PHE A 76 -20.10 1.63 17.63
CA PHE A 76 -18.76 1.03 17.69
C PHE A 76 -18.54 -0.04 16.61
N GLU A 77 -19.54 -0.88 16.34
CA GLU A 77 -19.46 -1.87 15.26
C GLU A 77 -19.34 -1.21 13.88
N LYS A 78 -20.11 -0.15 13.62
CA LYS A 78 -19.98 0.64 12.38
C LYS A 78 -18.59 1.28 12.26
N ALA A 79 -18.10 1.91 13.33
CA ALA A 79 -16.78 2.53 13.36
C ALA A 79 -15.67 1.50 13.09
N ASN A 80 -15.76 0.31 13.68
CA ASN A 80 -14.82 -0.77 13.44
C ASN A 80 -14.88 -1.32 12.01
N LYS A 81 -16.08 -1.45 11.41
CA LYS A 81 -16.23 -1.82 10.00
C LYS A 81 -15.57 -0.80 9.07
N VAL A 82 -15.77 0.49 9.31
CA VAL A 82 -15.12 1.55 8.53
C VAL A 82 -13.60 1.51 8.73
N LYS A 83 -13.12 1.37 9.97
CA LYS A 83 -11.69 1.28 10.29
C LYS A 83 -11.01 0.09 9.62
N SER A 84 -11.62 -1.09 9.68
CA SER A 84 -11.09 -2.28 9.00
C SER A 84 -11.06 -2.13 7.48
N SER A 85 -12.08 -1.51 6.90
CA SER A 85 -12.14 -1.20 5.46
C SER A 85 -11.06 -0.20 5.06
N LYS A 86 -10.85 0.85 5.87
CA LYS A 86 -9.78 1.83 5.68
C LYS A 86 -8.40 1.14 5.68
N ASN A 87 -8.09 0.35 6.71
CA ASN A 87 -6.83 -0.36 6.81
C ASN A 87 -6.59 -1.29 5.60
N ARG A 88 -7.64 -1.96 5.11
CA ARG A 88 -7.57 -2.81 3.92
C ARG A 88 -7.22 -2.00 2.66
N ILE A 89 -7.82 -0.82 2.49
CA ILE A 89 -7.54 0.08 1.37
C ILE A 89 -6.12 0.63 1.47
N GLU A 90 -5.67 1.05 2.66
CA GLU A 90 -4.32 1.55 2.90
C GLU A 90 -3.26 0.48 2.56
N PHE A 91 -3.44 -0.76 3.01
CA PHE A 91 -2.55 -1.86 2.67
C PHE A 91 -2.50 -2.13 1.15
N ARG A 92 -3.66 -2.05 0.48
CA ARG A 92 -3.72 -2.22 -0.97
C ARG A 92 -3.03 -1.07 -1.71
N LEU A 93 -3.16 0.16 -1.21
CA LEU A 93 -2.51 1.34 -1.75
C LEU A 93 -0.98 1.24 -1.63
N GLU A 94 -0.48 0.81 -0.48
CA GLU A 94 0.96 0.59 -0.27
C GLU A 94 1.52 -0.50 -1.20
N ALA A 95 0.79 -1.62 -1.34
CA ALA A 95 1.15 -2.67 -2.30
C ALA A 95 1.23 -2.13 -3.74
N LEU A 96 0.22 -1.36 -4.19
CA LEU A 96 0.22 -0.77 -5.52
C LEU A 96 1.34 0.27 -5.72
N GLN A 97 1.67 1.05 -4.70
CA GLN A 97 2.79 2.00 -4.77
C GLN A 97 4.14 1.29 -4.93
N THR A 98 4.35 0.18 -4.22
CA THR A 98 5.57 -0.62 -4.40
C THR A 98 5.64 -1.29 -5.77
N GLU A 99 4.52 -1.81 -6.28
CA GLU A 99 4.42 -2.33 -7.66
C GLU A 99 4.74 -1.24 -8.70
N LEU A 100 4.17 -0.05 -8.54
CA LEU A 100 4.42 1.10 -9.42
C LEU A 100 5.91 1.47 -9.42
N SER A 101 6.52 1.66 -8.25
CA SER A 101 7.93 2.01 -8.14
C SER A 101 8.84 0.95 -8.78
N ASN A 102 8.50 -0.33 -8.62
CA ASN A 102 9.24 -1.42 -9.24
C ASN A 102 9.09 -1.41 -10.78
N ALA A 103 7.89 -1.14 -11.29
CA ALA A 103 7.65 -1.01 -12.72
C ALA A 103 8.40 0.19 -13.32
N GLU A 104 8.37 1.35 -12.66
CA GLU A 104 9.10 2.56 -13.07
C GLU A 104 10.62 2.31 -13.11
N ARG A 105 11.18 1.66 -12.09
CA ARG A 105 12.61 1.29 -12.07
C ARG A 105 12.96 0.34 -13.21
N ARG A 106 12.09 -0.63 -13.54
CA ARG A 106 12.29 -1.53 -14.68
C ARG A 106 12.25 -0.77 -16.01
N LEU A 107 11.29 0.13 -16.16
CA LEU A 107 11.15 0.99 -17.34
C LEU A 107 12.38 1.86 -17.53
N GLN A 108 12.85 2.53 -16.47
CA GLN A 108 14.04 3.36 -16.51
C GLN A 108 15.29 2.55 -16.88
N LYS A 109 15.45 1.34 -16.34
CA LYS A 109 16.54 0.43 -16.73
C LYS A 109 16.49 0.08 -18.21
N ILE A 110 15.32 -0.26 -18.74
CA ILE A 110 15.14 -0.59 -20.17
C ILE A 110 15.45 0.63 -21.04
N GLN A 111 14.95 1.82 -20.68
CA GLN A 111 15.22 3.06 -21.39
C GLN A 111 16.71 3.41 -21.39
N ASN A 112 17.38 3.27 -20.25
CA ASN A 112 18.83 3.51 -20.15
C ASN A 112 19.62 2.57 -21.05
N VAL A 113 19.29 1.27 -21.07
CA VAL A 113 19.96 0.29 -21.95
C VAL A 113 19.72 0.63 -23.41
N ARG A 114 18.49 0.96 -23.80
CA ARG A 114 18.17 1.38 -25.17
C ARG A 114 18.96 2.63 -25.56
N TYR A 115 18.99 3.65 -24.69
CA TYR A 115 19.73 4.88 -24.93
C TYR A 115 21.23 4.63 -25.10
N GLN A 116 21.81 3.77 -24.25
CA GLN A 116 23.21 3.36 -24.38
C GLN A 116 23.49 2.67 -25.72
N ARG A 117 22.59 1.79 -26.19
CA ARG A 117 22.73 1.12 -27.49
C ARG A 117 22.57 2.09 -28.66
N GLU A 118 21.64 3.03 -28.58
CA GLU A 118 21.48 4.07 -29.61
C GLU A 118 22.73 4.98 -29.68
N GLN A 119 23.31 5.34 -28.53
CA GLN A 119 24.60 6.04 -28.49
C GLN A 119 25.74 5.20 -29.08
N GLN A 120 25.82 3.91 -28.76
CA GLN A 120 26.80 3.01 -29.32
C GLN A 120 26.66 2.90 -30.84
N LEU A 121 25.43 2.70 -31.34
CA LEU A 121 25.15 2.69 -32.78
C LEU A 121 25.61 3.99 -33.44
N SER A 122 25.25 5.14 -32.85
CA SER A 122 25.66 6.45 -33.36
C SER A 122 27.18 6.65 -33.35
N SER A 123 27.89 6.11 -32.37
CA SER A 123 29.35 6.19 -32.29
C SER A 123 30.05 5.33 -33.34
N ILE A 124 29.44 4.21 -33.72
CA ILE A 124 29.99 3.27 -34.71
C ILE A 124 29.60 3.68 -36.13
N SER A 125 28.36 4.08 -36.35
CA SER A 125 27.84 4.51 -37.66
C SER A 125 26.67 5.48 -37.49
N GLU A 126 26.95 6.76 -37.72
CA GLU A 126 25.93 7.81 -37.74
C GLU A 126 24.88 7.55 -38.85
N ASP A 127 25.32 7.02 -39.99
CA ASP A 127 24.47 6.66 -41.13
C ASP A 127 23.47 5.55 -40.76
N ALA A 128 23.91 4.53 -40.03
CA ALA A 128 23.03 3.46 -39.56
C ALA A 128 21.98 4.00 -38.57
N MET A 129 22.36 4.91 -37.68
CA MET A 129 21.41 5.54 -36.76
C MET A 129 20.37 6.39 -37.51
N LYS A 130 20.80 7.22 -38.47
CA LYS A 130 19.87 7.99 -39.33
C LYS A 130 18.92 7.07 -40.11
N ALA A 131 19.44 5.97 -40.65
CA ALA A 131 18.64 4.96 -41.33
C ALA A 131 17.62 4.29 -40.40
N THR A 132 18.00 3.97 -39.16
CA THR A 132 17.08 3.41 -38.16
C THR A 132 15.94 4.38 -37.86
N HIS A 133 16.23 5.67 -37.67
CA HIS A 133 15.20 6.67 -37.43
C HIS A 133 14.25 6.81 -38.62
N TRP A 134 14.81 6.93 -39.83
CA TRP A 134 14.01 7.00 -41.05
C TRP A 134 13.14 5.76 -41.25
N LEU A 135 13.69 4.56 -41.02
CA LEU A 135 12.95 3.31 -41.13
C LEU A 135 11.75 3.31 -40.19
N ARG A 136 11.91 3.75 -38.93
CA ARG A 136 10.82 3.83 -37.95
C ARG A 136 9.67 4.73 -38.42
N GLU A 137 9.97 5.83 -39.10
CA GLU A 137 8.95 6.75 -39.65
C GLU A 137 8.31 6.23 -40.95
N ASN A 138 9.03 5.39 -41.70
CA ASN A 138 8.66 4.97 -43.06
C ASN A 138 8.34 3.48 -43.16
N ARG A 139 8.03 2.81 -42.04
CA ARG A 139 7.64 1.39 -42.02
C ARG A 139 6.47 1.06 -42.96
N HIS A 140 5.59 2.02 -43.18
CA HIS A 140 4.43 1.89 -44.06
C HIS A 140 4.77 1.73 -45.56
N LEU A 141 6.02 2.00 -45.97
CA LEU A 141 6.46 1.85 -47.36
C LEU A 141 6.77 0.38 -47.72
N PHE A 142 6.88 -0.50 -46.73
CA PHE A 142 7.32 -1.87 -46.90
C PHE A 142 6.18 -2.85 -46.67
N ALA A 143 6.19 -3.95 -47.42
CA ALA A 143 5.14 -4.94 -47.35
C ALA A 143 5.39 -6.01 -46.28
N GLY A 144 6.65 -6.25 -45.92
CA GLY A 144 7.11 -7.12 -44.85
C GLY A 144 7.86 -6.38 -43.75
N GLU A 145 8.19 -7.09 -42.67
CA GLU A 145 8.90 -6.51 -41.54
C GLU A 145 10.39 -6.29 -41.89
N ILE A 146 10.90 -5.12 -41.50
CA ILE A 146 12.32 -4.80 -41.59
C ILE A 146 12.85 -4.60 -40.17
N TYR A 147 13.79 -5.46 -39.81
CA TYR A 147 14.44 -5.44 -38.52
C TYR A 147 15.62 -4.46 -38.52
N GLU A 148 15.70 -3.70 -37.44
CA GLU A 148 16.78 -2.76 -37.16
C GLU A 148 18.12 -3.48 -36.92
N PRO A 149 19.25 -2.76 -36.91
CA PRO A 149 20.56 -3.37 -36.67
C PRO A 149 20.59 -4.22 -35.40
N MET A 150 21.17 -5.42 -35.50
CA MET A 150 21.22 -6.39 -34.39
C MET A 150 21.84 -5.79 -33.12
N LEU A 151 22.75 -4.82 -33.25
CA LEU A 151 23.34 -4.10 -32.13
C LEU A 151 22.30 -3.50 -31.16
N LEU A 152 21.14 -3.08 -31.66
CA LEU A 152 20.07 -2.51 -30.81
C LEU A 152 19.30 -3.56 -30.02
N GLU A 153 19.23 -4.80 -30.51
CA GLU A 153 18.37 -5.85 -29.97
C GLU A 153 19.13 -6.98 -29.27
N ILE A 154 20.40 -7.21 -29.61
CA ILE A 154 21.18 -8.36 -29.12
C ILE A 154 21.29 -8.35 -27.59
N ASN A 155 20.98 -9.48 -26.95
CA ASN A 155 21.12 -9.66 -25.50
C ASN A 155 21.83 -10.98 -25.21
N ILE A 156 23.00 -10.91 -24.57
CA ILE A 156 23.82 -12.07 -24.26
C ILE A 156 23.44 -12.56 -22.86
N LYS A 157 22.86 -13.76 -22.78
CA LYS A 157 22.37 -14.36 -21.51
C LYS A 157 23.48 -14.54 -20.46
N ARG A 158 24.70 -14.79 -20.91
CA ARG A 158 25.87 -15.09 -20.07
C ARG A 158 26.99 -14.10 -20.40
N PRO A 159 27.16 -13.05 -19.58
CA PRO A 159 28.12 -11.98 -19.89
C PRO A 159 29.56 -12.47 -19.91
N GLU A 160 29.89 -13.61 -19.28
CA GLU A 160 31.20 -14.23 -19.36
C GLU A 160 31.61 -14.63 -20.79
N PHE A 161 30.64 -14.84 -21.69
CA PHE A 161 30.87 -15.19 -23.09
C PHE A 161 30.77 -14.00 -24.05
N THR A 162 30.54 -12.78 -23.55
CA THR A 162 30.32 -11.59 -24.39
C THR A 162 31.49 -11.35 -25.35
N ARG A 163 32.73 -11.41 -24.84
CA ARG A 163 33.93 -11.13 -25.65
C ARG A 163 34.11 -12.14 -26.78
N GLN A 164 33.86 -13.42 -26.51
CA GLN A 164 33.97 -14.50 -27.49
C GLN A 164 32.90 -14.32 -28.57
N ILE A 165 31.66 -14.03 -28.18
CA ILE A 165 30.55 -13.84 -29.12
C ILE A 165 30.76 -12.58 -29.98
N GLU A 166 31.20 -11.47 -29.38
CA GLU A 166 31.54 -10.24 -30.12
C GLU A 166 32.66 -10.47 -31.14
N THR A 167 33.63 -11.34 -30.83
CA THR A 167 34.72 -11.67 -31.77
C THR A 167 34.23 -12.48 -32.96
N LEU A 168 33.16 -13.27 -32.79
CA LEU A 168 32.57 -14.07 -33.87
C LEU A 168 31.66 -13.24 -34.79
N LEU A 169 31.13 -12.11 -34.31
CA LEU A 169 30.24 -11.24 -35.07
C LEU A 169 31.05 -10.13 -35.74
N SER A 170 30.95 -10.01 -37.06
CA SER A 170 31.58 -8.89 -37.75
C SER A 170 30.85 -7.57 -37.43
N ARG A 171 31.57 -6.46 -37.50
CA ARG A 171 30.98 -5.12 -37.36
C ARG A 171 29.84 -4.90 -38.36
N ASP A 172 29.99 -5.39 -39.59
CA ASP A 172 29.01 -5.20 -40.65
C ASP A 172 27.72 -6.01 -40.42
N ASP A 173 27.82 -7.17 -39.74
CA ASP A 173 26.66 -7.97 -39.35
C ASP A 173 25.89 -7.31 -38.20
N LEU A 174 26.60 -6.74 -37.21
CA LEU A 174 25.98 -6.01 -36.09
C LEU A 174 25.20 -4.77 -36.55
N LEU A 175 25.64 -4.14 -37.64
CA LEU A 175 25.05 -2.95 -38.23
C LEU A 175 24.01 -3.24 -39.32
N ALA A 176 23.81 -4.50 -39.69
CA ALA A 176 22.96 -4.88 -40.81
C ALA A 176 21.46 -4.77 -40.48
N PHE A 177 20.72 -4.13 -41.38
CA PHE A 177 19.26 -4.19 -41.39
C PHE A 177 18.83 -5.52 -42.01
N THR A 178 17.85 -6.20 -41.42
CA THR A 178 17.37 -7.48 -41.93
C THR A 178 15.96 -7.34 -42.50
N CYS A 179 15.77 -7.65 -43.79
CA CYS A 179 14.46 -7.62 -44.44
C CYS A 179 13.90 -9.03 -44.59
N GLU A 180 12.60 -9.21 -44.33
CA GLU A 180 11.94 -10.50 -44.59
C GLU A 180 11.77 -10.80 -46.08
N ARG A 181 11.51 -9.77 -46.89
CA ARG A 181 11.26 -9.89 -48.33
C ARG A 181 12.39 -9.28 -49.13
N ALA A 182 12.75 -9.92 -50.24
CA ALA A 182 13.77 -9.42 -51.16
C ALA A 182 13.34 -8.13 -51.87
N GLU A 183 12.04 -8.00 -52.16
CA GLU A 183 11.45 -6.79 -52.76
C GLU A 183 11.64 -5.57 -51.87
N ASP A 184 11.30 -5.70 -50.58
CA ASP A 184 11.47 -4.65 -49.58
C ASP A 184 12.95 -4.29 -49.37
N ALA A 185 13.86 -5.28 -49.46
CA ALA A 185 15.30 -5.02 -49.42
C ALA A 185 15.78 -4.13 -50.57
N GLY A 186 15.21 -4.30 -51.77
CA GLY A 186 15.49 -3.44 -52.92
C GLY A 186 15.02 -2.00 -52.73
N ILE A 187 13.80 -1.82 -52.19
CA ILE A 187 13.25 -0.50 -51.86
C ILE A 187 14.12 0.18 -50.78
N LEU A 188 14.46 -0.56 -49.72
CA LEU A 188 15.29 -0.05 -48.62
C LEU A 188 16.69 0.36 -49.12
N LEU A 189 17.30 -0.45 -49.99
CA LEU A 189 18.60 -0.16 -50.58
C LEU A 189 18.56 1.13 -51.41
N ARG A 190 17.53 1.30 -52.24
CA ARG A 190 17.32 2.50 -53.05
C ARG A 190 17.17 3.75 -52.18
N GLU A 191 16.27 3.72 -51.21
CA GLU A 191 16.01 4.88 -50.35
C GLU A 191 17.23 5.26 -49.49
N LEU A 192 17.90 4.27 -48.89
CA LEU A 192 19.01 4.54 -47.98
C LEU A 192 20.33 4.83 -48.71
N ARG A 193 20.68 4.07 -49.76
CA ARG A 193 21.97 4.23 -50.45
C ARG A 193 21.92 5.15 -51.67
N GLU A 194 20.86 5.13 -52.47
CA GLU A 194 20.82 5.94 -53.70
C GLU A 194 20.32 7.35 -53.44
N VAL A 195 19.20 7.49 -52.72
CA VAL A 195 18.58 8.79 -52.44
C VAL A 195 19.35 9.51 -51.33
N ARG A 196 19.54 8.85 -50.18
CA ARG A 196 20.11 9.46 -48.98
C ARG A 196 21.63 9.32 -48.85
N LYS A 197 22.24 8.41 -49.63
CA LYS A 197 23.69 8.14 -49.66
C LYS A 197 24.29 7.70 -48.33
N TRP A 198 23.49 7.04 -47.49
CA TRP A 198 23.94 6.47 -46.22
C TRP A 198 24.58 5.09 -46.42
N ARG A 199 25.71 4.87 -45.74
CA ARG A 199 26.45 3.60 -45.79
C ARG A 199 25.88 2.61 -44.78
N VAL A 200 24.86 1.87 -45.22
CA VAL A 200 24.21 0.84 -44.41
C VAL A 200 24.30 -0.54 -45.04
N ASN A 201 24.40 -1.57 -44.21
CA ASN A 201 24.35 -2.96 -44.65
C ASN A 201 22.90 -3.46 -44.60
N ILE A 202 22.48 -4.21 -45.61
CA ILE A 202 21.11 -4.76 -45.70
C ILE A 202 21.24 -6.23 -46.06
N VAL A 203 20.63 -7.08 -45.25
CA VAL A 203 20.60 -8.52 -45.40
C VAL A 203 19.17 -8.95 -45.61
N THR A 204 18.93 -9.80 -46.59
CA THR A 204 17.62 -10.41 -46.80
C THR A 204 17.59 -11.76 -46.11
N MET A 205 16.49 -12.07 -45.43
CA MET A 205 16.33 -13.39 -44.85
C MET A 205 16.34 -14.46 -45.94
N PRO A 206 17.08 -15.57 -45.74
CA PRO A 206 17.10 -16.66 -46.70
C PRO A 206 15.73 -17.35 -46.78
N ASP A 207 15.41 -17.90 -47.96
CA ASP A 207 14.19 -18.67 -48.22
C ASP A 207 14.01 -19.80 -47.20
N GLU A 208 12.77 -20.20 -46.92
CA GLU A 208 12.46 -21.25 -45.94
C GLU A 208 13.26 -22.55 -46.13
N ASN A 209 13.52 -22.93 -47.38
CA ASN A 209 14.31 -24.11 -47.74
C ASN A 209 15.77 -24.01 -47.28
N LYS A 210 16.35 -22.80 -47.26
CA LYS A 210 17.73 -22.55 -46.79
C LYS A 210 17.78 -22.42 -45.27
N ARG A 211 16.71 -21.93 -44.62
CA ARG A 211 16.62 -21.86 -43.14
C ARG A 211 16.69 -23.25 -42.50
N ARG A 212 16.02 -24.25 -43.11
CA ARG A 212 16.06 -25.65 -42.65
C ARG A 212 17.41 -26.33 -42.90
N SER A 213 18.29 -25.72 -43.71
CA SER A 213 19.63 -26.22 -44.01
C SER A 213 20.71 -25.74 -43.03
N ILE A 214 20.36 -25.03 -41.94
CA ILE A 214 21.28 -24.82 -40.82
C ILE A 214 21.60 -26.21 -40.28
N ARG A 215 22.76 -26.74 -40.69
CA ARG A 215 23.17 -28.09 -40.33
C ARG A 215 23.31 -28.13 -38.82
N PRO A 216 22.62 -29.04 -38.11
CA PRO A 216 22.90 -29.24 -36.69
C PRO A 216 24.39 -29.58 -36.55
N SER A 217 24.97 -29.23 -35.40
CA SER A 217 26.32 -29.65 -35.04
C SER A 217 26.48 -31.15 -35.36
N PRO A 218 27.58 -31.56 -36.01
CA PRO A 218 27.82 -32.98 -36.28
C PRO A 218 27.95 -33.80 -34.98
N TYR A 219 28.12 -33.13 -33.83
CA TYR A 219 28.18 -33.72 -32.51
C TYR A 219 26.94 -33.39 -31.67
N PRO A 220 26.32 -34.38 -31.01
CA PRO A 220 25.29 -34.18 -29.99
C PRO A 220 25.75 -33.23 -28.89
N ILE A 221 24.81 -32.43 -28.36
CA ILE A 221 25.09 -31.46 -27.28
C ILE A 221 25.69 -32.15 -26.03
N ALA A 222 25.31 -33.40 -25.77
CA ALA A 222 25.84 -34.19 -24.65
C ALA A 222 27.35 -34.50 -24.79
N GLU A 223 27.82 -34.77 -26.01
CA GLU A 223 29.24 -35.06 -26.28
C GLU A 223 30.10 -33.79 -26.23
N LEU A 224 29.55 -32.66 -26.69
CA LEU A 224 30.23 -31.36 -26.57
C LEU A 224 30.43 -30.94 -25.10
N ARG A 225 29.53 -31.35 -24.20
CA ARG A 225 29.64 -31.09 -22.75
C ARG A 225 30.75 -31.89 -22.09
N SER A 226 31.04 -33.10 -22.56
CA SER A 226 32.09 -33.95 -22.00
C SER A 226 33.49 -33.59 -22.49
N GLU A 227 33.61 -33.07 -23.71
CA GLU A 227 34.92 -32.97 -24.37
C GLU A 227 35.68 -31.66 -24.13
N LEU A 228 35.05 -30.51 -23.86
CA LEU A 228 35.78 -29.28 -23.41
C LEU A 228 34.88 -28.04 -23.16
N PHE A 229 33.54 -28.13 -23.27
CA PHE A 229 32.66 -26.95 -23.15
C PHE A 229 31.80 -26.99 -21.88
N GLU A 230 32.12 -26.14 -20.89
CA GLU A 230 31.27 -25.89 -19.72
C GLU A 230 30.01 -25.09 -20.11
N LEU A 231 29.03 -25.75 -20.72
CA LEU A 231 27.69 -25.18 -20.90
C LEU A 231 26.76 -25.73 -19.82
N SER A 232 26.63 -25.00 -18.70
CA SER A 232 25.73 -25.38 -17.61
C SER A 232 24.27 -25.59 -18.07
N ASP A 233 23.62 -26.58 -17.46
CA ASP A 233 22.47 -27.40 -17.84
C ASP A 233 21.11 -26.73 -18.22
N LYS A 234 21.07 -25.55 -18.84
CA LYS A 234 19.80 -24.97 -19.30
C LYS A 234 19.89 -24.48 -20.72
N GLU A 235 19.25 -25.24 -21.62
CA GLU A 235 18.89 -24.90 -23.01
C GLU A 235 19.60 -23.67 -23.58
N THR A 236 20.81 -23.88 -24.10
CA THR A 236 21.53 -22.90 -24.91
C THR A 236 20.95 -22.84 -26.31
N HIS A 237 19.71 -22.35 -26.41
CA HIS A 237 19.29 -21.61 -27.58
C HIS A 237 19.78 -20.17 -27.43
N ILE A 238 20.71 -19.76 -28.30
CA ILE A 238 20.90 -18.35 -28.64
C ILE A 238 19.62 -17.93 -29.37
N HIS A 239 18.58 -17.62 -28.62
CA HIS A 239 17.44 -16.90 -29.16
C HIS A 239 17.88 -15.45 -29.32
N ILE A 240 18.28 -15.07 -30.53
CA ILE A 240 18.14 -13.68 -30.97
C ILE A 240 16.63 -13.47 -31.04
N HIS A 241 16.02 -13.03 -29.93
CA HIS A 241 14.65 -12.57 -29.95
C HIS A 241 14.61 -11.25 -30.72
N MET A 242 14.48 -11.31 -32.05
CA MET A 242 13.80 -10.24 -32.76
C MET A 242 12.34 -10.34 -32.33
N LYS A 243 11.94 -9.51 -31.36
CA LYS A 243 10.56 -9.45 -30.92
C LYS A 243 9.71 -9.08 -32.13
N LEU A 244 8.92 -10.03 -32.62
CA LEU A 244 7.67 -9.75 -33.30
C LEU A 244 6.80 -9.03 -32.26
N LEU A 245 6.82 -7.70 -32.25
CA LEU A 245 5.79 -6.91 -31.57
C LEU A 245 4.53 -6.98 -32.42
N SER A 246 3.89 -8.16 -32.45
CA SER A 246 2.50 -8.26 -32.83
C SER A 246 1.67 -7.61 -31.72
N SER A 247 1.11 -6.43 -32.04
CA SER A 247 -0.11 -5.85 -31.48
C SER A 247 -0.29 -5.93 -29.96
N LEU A 248 0.05 -4.83 -29.28
CA LEU A 248 -0.71 -4.26 -28.18
C LEU A 248 -1.02 -2.81 -28.53
#